data_AF-A0A349SIN5-F1
#
_entry.id   AF-A0A349SIN5-F1
#
_cell.length_a   1.000
_cell.length_b   1.000
_cell.length_c   1.000
_cell.angle_alpha   90.00
_cell.angle_beta   90.00
_cell.angle_gamma   90.00
#
_symmetry.space_group_name_H-M   'P 1'
#
loop_
_entity.id
_entity.type
_entity.pdbx_description
1 polymer ?
#
loop_
_entity_poly.entity_id
_entity_poly.type
_entity_poly.pdbx_seq_one_letter_code
_entity_poly.pdbx_strand_id
1 'polypeptide(L)'
;QLFKAGGALGIVRNDDYNGADQEGFARTQTTISGGRRMSADFAYLRPIRRRRNLTIKTRALVTRLLFNQKVCVGVEAIIGKRTVTFEARKEVILSGGAINSPQILELSGVGQPQILEKNNIPLVQAINGVGENLRDHIAPRLVFRITKPGISYNDAARGMNLAKEILKYGINRSGFLNLPSAPVLGFFKTRTELAGPDIQVHFIPYRVVLENGKRKLGEEPGMTCTVNQNQPESVGSVHIKSPDPQQHPAIRYNFLSSRLDIDTLVAGVRLVRDIMNTDEMQMYCGEEMSPGSDCSSDED
;
A
#
# COMPACT_ATOMS: atom_id res chain seq x y z
N GLN A 1 -3.80 23.64 -9.39
CA GLN A 1 -5.26 23.74 -9.22
C GLN A 1 -5.68 23.15 -7.90
N LEU A 2 -5.39 21.88 -7.62
CA LEU A 2 -5.61 21.29 -6.28
C LEU A 2 -5.13 22.15 -5.10
N PHE A 3 -3.91 22.69 -5.13
CA PHE A 3 -3.43 23.60 -4.07
C PHE A 3 -4.24 24.90 -3.95
N LYS A 4 -4.79 25.42 -5.06
CA LYS A 4 -5.64 26.62 -5.04
C LYS A 4 -7.03 26.28 -4.49
N ALA A 5 -7.61 25.16 -4.94
CA ALA A 5 -8.84 24.60 -4.41
C ALA A 5 -8.77 24.36 -2.90
N GLY A 6 -7.66 23.78 -2.43
CA GLY A 6 -7.37 23.66 -0.99
C GLY A 6 -7.37 25.00 -0.29
N GLY A 7 -6.67 26.01 -0.85
CA GLY A 7 -6.67 27.36 -0.30
C GLY A 7 -8.05 28.01 -0.21
N ALA A 8 -8.93 27.79 -1.19
CA ALA A 8 -10.32 28.27 -1.16
C ALA A 8 -11.14 27.67 -0.01
N LEU A 9 -10.78 26.47 0.45
CA LEU A 9 -11.36 25.78 1.60
C LEU A 9 -10.58 26.02 2.91
N GLY A 10 -9.57 26.91 2.91
CA GLY A 10 -8.72 27.15 4.08
C GLY A 10 -7.72 26.03 4.38
N ILE A 11 -7.57 25.05 3.49
CA ILE A 11 -6.62 23.95 3.63
C ILE A 11 -5.22 24.45 3.28
N VAL A 12 -4.29 24.27 4.22
CA VAL A 12 -2.90 24.71 4.07
C VAL A 12 -2.16 23.89 3.02
N ARG A 13 -1.21 24.56 2.36
CA ARG A 13 -0.17 23.87 1.61
C ARG A 13 0.94 23.47 2.57
N ASN A 14 1.27 22.19 2.55
CA ASN A 14 2.39 21.61 3.27
C ASN A 14 3.56 21.33 2.31
N ASP A 15 4.71 21.93 2.59
CA ASP A 15 5.91 21.75 1.79
C ASP A 15 6.71 20.49 2.19
N ASP A 16 6.50 19.95 3.39
CA ASP A 16 7.13 18.71 3.87
C ASP A 16 6.27 17.97 4.90
N TYR A 17 5.39 17.10 4.41
CA TYR A 17 4.50 16.27 5.25
C TYR A 17 5.22 15.18 6.06
N ASN A 18 6.53 15.02 5.88
CA ASN A 18 7.37 14.16 6.73
C ASN A 18 8.10 14.97 7.83
N GLY A 19 7.82 16.28 7.93
CA GLY A 19 8.34 17.17 8.95
C GLY A 19 7.56 17.09 10.28
N ALA A 20 7.54 18.19 11.01
CA ALA A 20 6.89 18.27 12.32
C ALA A 20 5.36 18.21 12.26
N ASP A 21 4.77 18.67 11.16
CA ASP A 21 3.32 18.64 10.92
C ASP A 21 3.04 18.01 9.55
N GLN A 22 2.07 17.11 9.53
CA GLN A 22 1.69 16.33 8.36
C GLN A 22 0.51 16.97 7.61
N GLU A 23 -0.28 17.84 8.26
CA GLU A 23 -1.54 18.35 7.73
C GLU A 23 -1.36 19.21 6.47
N GLY A 24 -2.29 19.07 5.52
CA GLY A 24 -2.40 19.90 4.33
C GLY A 24 -2.11 19.19 3.01
N PHE A 25 -2.22 19.95 1.92
CA PHE A 25 -1.85 19.48 0.58
C PHE A 25 -0.34 19.46 0.40
N ALA A 26 0.20 18.38 -0.15
CA ALA A 26 1.62 18.27 -0.44
C ALA A 26 1.90 17.62 -1.79
N ARG A 27 3.10 17.88 -2.31
CA ARG A 27 3.65 17.13 -3.43
C ARG A 27 4.23 15.83 -2.89
N THR A 28 3.91 14.71 -3.54
CA THR A 28 4.38 13.40 -3.10
C THR A 28 5.91 13.33 -3.16
N GLN A 29 6.53 13.05 -2.02
CA GLN A 29 7.95 12.70 -1.96
C GLN A 29 8.09 11.21 -2.28
N THR A 30 9.05 10.84 -3.12
CA THR A 30 9.13 9.49 -3.70
C THR A 30 10.49 8.87 -3.51
N THR A 31 10.52 7.53 -3.42
CA THR A 31 11.76 6.74 -3.50
C THR A 31 12.21 6.58 -4.96
N ILE A 32 12.45 7.71 -5.63
CA ILE A 32 12.89 7.80 -7.03
C ILE A 32 14.09 8.74 -7.12
N SER A 33 15.14 8.33 -7.82
CA SER A 33 16.28 9.19 -8.13
C SER A 33 16.82 8.91 -9.54
N GLY A 34 17.17 9.96 -10.27
CA GLY A 34 17.56 9.87 -11.69
C GLY A 34 16.52 9.15 -12.57
N GLY A 35 15.23 9.35 -12.26
CA GLY A 35 14.10 8.72 -12.93
C GLY A 35 13.93 7.22 -12.70
N ARG A 36 14.56 6.65 -11.67
CA ARG A 36 14.49 5.21 -11.34
C ARG A 36 14.08 4.97 -9.90
N ARG A 37 13.33 3.89 -9.69
CA ARG A 37 12.96 3.38 -8.37
C ARG A 37 14.20 3.06 -7.53
N MET A 38 14.20 3.54 -6.30
CA MET A 38 15.20 3.26 -5.26
C MET A 38 14.62 2.25 -4.26
N SER A 39 14.72 0.95 -4.57
CA SER A 39 14.28 -0.12 -3.67
C SER A 39 15.32 -0.43 -2.59
N ALA A 40 14.93 -1.17 -1.55
CA ALA A 40 15.87 -1.68 -0.55
C ALA A 40 17.00 -2.54 -1.18
N ASP A 41 16.69 -3.34 -2.20
CA ASP A 41 17.71 -4.06 -2.98
C ASP A 41 18.70 -3.09 -3.65
N PHE A 42 18.19 -2.09 -4.38
CA PHE A 42 19.04 -1.15 -5.11
C PHE A 42 19.93 -0.33 -4.16
N ALA A 43 19.36 0.17 -3.07
CA ALA A 43 20.03 1.06 -2.14
C ALA A 43 21.00 0.33 -1.20
N TYR A 44 20.65 -0.86 -0.71
CA TYR A 44 21.40 -1.54 0.35
C TYR A 44 22.09 -2.83 -0.09
N LEU A 45 21.42 -3.71 -0.83
CA LEU A 45 21.97 -5.05 -1.15
C LEU A 45 22.86 -5.06 -2.39
N ARG A 46 22.39 -4.46 -3.47
CA ARG A 46 23.07 -4.44 -4.77
C ARG A 46 24.50 -3.88 -4.71
N PRO A 47 24.80 -2.80 -3.96
CA PRO A 47 26.16 -2.27 -3.86
C PRO A 47 27.13 -3.23 -3.16
N ILE A 48 26.64 -4.07 -2.24
CA ILE A 48 27.47 -4.92 -1.38
C ILE A 48 27.39 -6.41 -1.71
N ARG A 49 26.59 -6.82 -2.71
CA ARG A 49 26.31 -8.23 -3.06
C ARG A 49 27.53 -9.10 -3.38
N ARG A 50 28.69 -8.49 -3.63
CA ARG A 50 29.97 -9.19 -3.93
C ARG A 50 30.87 -9.35 -2.70
N ARG A 51 30.50 -8.80 -1.54
CA ARG A 51 31.29 -8.96 -0.32
C ARG A 51 31.31 -10.43 0.10
N ARG A 52 32.50 -10.95 0.44
CA ARG A 52 32.72 -12.37 0.78
C ARG A 52 31.94 -12.84 2.00
N ASN A 53 31.55 -11.93 2.89
CA ASN A 53 30.78 -12.21 4.10
C ASN A 53 29.26 -12.13 3.92
N LEU A 54 28.76 -11.91 2.69
CA LEU A 54 27.33 -11.87 2.39
C LEU A 54 26.99 -12.92 1.33
N THR A 55 26.06 -13.80 1.64
CA THR A 55 25.48 -14.74 0.68
C THR A 55 24.01 -14.42 0.48
N ILE A 56 23.60 -14.20 -0.77
CA ILE A 56 22.20 -13.97 -1.14
C ILE A 56 21.70 -15.20 -1.89
N LYS A 57 20.64 -15.83 -1.38
CA LYS A 57 19.95 -16.95 -2.03
C LYS A 57 18.57 -16.48 -2.49
N THR A 58 18.35 -16.44 -3.79
CA THR A 58 17.03 -16.16 -4.40
C THR A 58 16.32 -17.46 -4.73
N ARG A 59 14.99 -17.42 -4.91
CA ARG A 59 14.18 -18.63 -5.19
C ARG A 59 14.38 -19.70 -4.10
N ALA A 60 14.47 -19.24 -2.86
CA ALA A 60 14.61 -20.04 -1.66
C ALA A 60 13.41 -19.74 -0.76
N LEU A 61 12.42 -20.64 -0.75
CA LEU A 61 11.24 -20.51 0.10
C LEU A 61 11.58 -21.09 1.47
N VAL A 62 11.71 -20.24 2.50
CA VAL A 62 11.80 -20.71 3.88
C VAL A 62 10.49 -21.41 4.23
N THR A 63 10.58 -22.64 4.76
CA THR A 63 9.42 -23.47 5.08
C THR A 63 9.10 -23.45 6.57
N ARG A 64 10.14 -23.39 7.42
CA ARG A 64 10.03 -23.28 8.88
C ARG A 64 11.36 -22.85 9.49
N LEU A 65 11.29 -22.36 10.71
CA LEU A 65 12.40 -22.17 11.64
C LEU A 65 12.71 -23.50 12.33
N LEU A 66 13.97 -23.67 12.70
CA LEU A 66 14.45 -24.86 13.40
C LEU A 66 14.77 -24.50 14.85
N PHE A 67 14.33 -25.34 15.79
CA PHE A 67 14.48 -25.10 17.21
C PHE A 67 15.21 -26.24 17.91
N ASN A 68 16.11 -25.87 18.83
CA ASN A 68 16.57 -26.73 19.91
C ASN A 68 15.91 -26.22 21.20
N GLN A 69 14.92 -26.96 21.70
CA GLN A 69 14.00 -26.49 22.75
C GLN A 69 13.39 -25.12 22.37
N LYS A 70 13.79 -24.05 23.05
CA LYS A 70 13.29 -22.68 22.80
C LYS A 70 14.28 -21.80 22.02
N VAL A 71 15.43 -22.35 21.60
CA VAL A 71 16.45 -21.60 20.86
C VAL A 71 16.30 -21.85 19.38
N CYS A 72 16.08 -20.81 18.58
CA CYS A 72 16.07 -20.92 17.13
C CYS A 72 17.51 -21.07 16.62
N VAL A 73 17.80 -22.21 15.98
CA VAL A 73 19.15 -22.58 15.53
C VAL A 73 19.33 -22.46 14.02
N GLY A 74 18.28 -22.14 13.27
CA GLY A 74 18.36 -22.07 11.82
C GLY A 74 17.02 -22.04 11.12
N VAL A 75 17.06 -22.26 9.81
CA VAL A 75 15.88 -22.33 8.94
C VAL A 75 15.98 -23.53 8.00
N GLU A 76 14.82 -24.08 7.66
CA GLU A 76 14.65 -25.00 6.54
C GLU A 76 14.09 -24.21 5.35
N ALA A 77 14.58 -24.51 4.14
CA ALA A 77 14.11 -23.87 2.92
C ALA A 77 14.06 -24.84 1.73
N ILE A 78 13.13 -24.60 0.82
CA ILE A 78 13.06 -25.27 -0.48
C ILE A 78 13.82 -24.41 -1.50
N ILE A 79 14.83 -25.00 -2.13
CA ILE A 79 15.60 -24.39 -3.22
C ILE A 79 15.52 -25.33 -4.44
N GLY A 80 14.78 -24.90 -5.47
CA GLY A 80 14.44 -25.78 -6.59
C GLY A 80 13.54 -26.92 -6.12
N LYS A 81 14.02 -28.16 -6.18
CA LYS A 81 13.29 -29.36 -5.71
C LYS A 81 13.88 -29.96 -4.42
N ARG A 82 14.82 -29.26 -3.77
CA ARG A 82 15.55 -29.78 -2.62
C ARG A 82 15.20 -28.99 -1.36
N THR A 83 14.96 -29.72 -0.28
CA THR A 83 14.91 -29.16 1.07
C THR A 83 16.34 -29.03 1.58
N VAL A 84 16.70 -27.84 2.07
CA VAL A 84 18.03 -27.49 2.56
C VAL A 84 17.89 -26.80 3.91
N THR A 85 18.74 -27.16 4.85
CA THR A 85 18.83 -26.52 6.16
C THR A 85 19.99 -25.54 6.20
N PHE A 86 19.77 -24.38 6.83
CA PHE A 86 20.81 -23.40 7.15
C PHE A 86 20.82 -23.16 8.66
N GLU A 87 21.95 -23.45 9.30
CA GLU A 87 22.14 -23.17 10.72
C GLU A 87 22.73 -21.76 10.94
N ALA A 88 22.28 -21.11 12.01
CA ALA A 88 22.75 -19.80 12.43
C ALA A 88 23.56 -19.91 13.72
N ARG A 89 24.79 -19.39 13.72
CA ARG A 89 25.64 -19.36 14.93
C ARG A 89 25.22 -18.32 15.97
N LYS A 90 24.45 -17.31 15.56
CA LYS A 90 24.03 -16.21 16.42
C LYS A 90 22.52 -16.11 16.46
N GLU A 91 21.93 -15.64 15.37
CA GLU A 91 20.53 -15.23 15.33
C GLU A 91 19.92 -15.54 13.97
N VAL A 92 18.60 -15.76 13.97
CA VAL A 92 17.77 -15.80 12.78
C VAL A 92 16.83 -14.59 12.84
N ILE A 93 16.91 -13.72 11.83
CA ILE A 93 16.05 -12.54 11.73
C ILE A 93 14.97 -12.81 10.68
N LEU A 94 13.72 -12.95 11.12
CA LEU A 94 12.59 -13.17 10.22
C LEU A 94 12.12 -11.84 9.62
N SER A 95 12.16 -11.73 8.30
CA SER A 95 11.78 -10.52 7.55
C SER A 95 10.79 -10.84 6.42
N GLY A 96 9.80 -11.70 6.70
CA GLY A 96 8.80 -12.17 5.72
C GLY A 96 7.67 -11.18 5.46
N GLY A 97 7.65 -10.03 6.15
CA GLY A 97 6.55 -9.07 6.13
C GLY A 97 5.36 -9.49 7.00
N ALA A 98 4.33 -8.64 7.06
CA ALA A 98 3.17 -8.82 7.94
C ALA A 98 2.32 -10.07 7.63
N ILE A 99 2.45 -10.64 6.43
CA ILE A 99 1.71 -11.84 6.01
C ILE A 99 2.53 -13.12 6.20
N ASN A 100 3.75 -13.18 5.65
CA ASN A 100 4.51 -14.44 5.67
C ASN A 100 5.23 -14.69 6.99
N SER A 101 5.57 -13.64 7.76
CA SER A 101 6.24 -13.84 9.05
C SER A 101 5.36 -14.60 10.06
N PRO A 102 4.09 -14.22 10.31
CA PRO A 102 3.23 -15.02 11.20
C PRO A 102 3.02 -16.44 10.66
N GLN A 103 2.84 -16.60 9.34
CA GLN A 103 2.75 -17.94 8.73
C GLN A 103 3.98 -18.80 9.07
N ILE A 104 5.20 -18.28 8.89
CA ILE A 104 6.42 -19.04 9.19
C ILE A 104 6.54 -19.32 10.67
N LEU A 105 6.19 -18.39 11.56
CA LEU A 105 6.20 -18.64 13.01
C LEU A 105 5.25 -19.79 13.36
N GLU A 106 4.03 -19.77 12.84
CA GLU A 106 3.05 -20.83 13.09
C GLU A 106 3.51 -22.17 12.52
N LEU A 107 4.00 -22.20 11.28
CA LEU A 107 4.58 -23.42 10.67
C LEU A 107 5.77 -23.98 11.45
N SER A 108 6.38 -23.18 12.31
CA SER A 108 7.51 -23.55 13.16
C SER A 108 7.11 -23.87 14.60
N GLY A 109 5.82 -23.93 14.91
CA GLY A 109 5.32 -24.24 16.25
C GLY A 109 5.26 -23.04 17.20
N VAL A 110 5.34 -21.81 16.70
CA VAL A 110 5.23 -20.58 17.49
C VAL A 110 3.94 -19.86 17.14
N GLY A 111 2.96 -19.91 18.04
CA GLY A 111 1.65 -19.29 17.81
C GLY A 111 0.57 -19.74 18.80
N GLN A 112 -0.69 -19.63 18.40
CA GLN A 112 -1.83 -20.07 19.20
C GLN A 112 -1.92 -21.62 19.23
N PRO A 113 -1.89 -22.27 20.41
CA PRO A 113 -1.90 -23.73 20.51
C PRO A 113 -3.03 -24.40 19.72
N GLN A 114 -4.23 -23.83 19.71
CA GLN A 114 -5.39 -24.38 19.03
C GLN A 114 -5.24 -24.35 17.50
N ILE A 115 -4.62 -23.30 16.95
CA ILE A 115 -4.34 -23.19 15.51
C ILE A 115 -3.26 -24.21 15.12
N LEU A 116 -2.21 -24.33 15.92
CA LEU A 116 -1.13 -25.28 15.68
C LEU A 116 -1.61 -26.73 15.75
N GLU A 117 -2.37 -27.07 16.78
CA GLU A 117 -2.95 -28.41 16.98
C GLU A 117 -3.88 -28.79 15.81
N LYS A 118 -4.77 -27.88 15.39
CA LYS A 118 -5.66 -28.10 14.24
C LYS A 118 -4.91 -28.41 12.94
N ASN A 119 -3.68 -27.90 12.79
CA ASN A 119 -2.84 -28.11 11.61
C ASN A 119 -1.75 -29.18 11.83
N ASN A 120 -1.82 -29.94 12.93
CA ASN A 120 -0.84 -30.98 13.30
C ASN A 120 0.60 -30.45 13.43
N ILE A 121 0.75 -29.24 13.99
CA ILE A 121 2.06 -28.62 14.21
C ILE A 121 2.45 -28.73 15.68
N PRO A 122 3.60 -29.35 16.02
CA PRO A 122 4.07 -29.41 17.40
C PRO A 122 4.29 -28.02 18.00
N LEU A 123 3.79 -27.80 19.21
CA LEU A 123 3.98 -26.55 19.93
C LEU A 123 5.42 -26.41 20.42
N VAL A 124 6.08 -25.33 20.01
CA VAL A 124 7.39 -24.90 20.54
C VAL A 124 7.18 -23.81 21.60
N GLN A 125 6.37 -22.80 21.28
CA GLN A 125 6.07 -21.69 22.18
C GLN A 125 4.68 -21.13 21.91
N ALA A 126 3.84 -21.09 22.95
CA ALA A 126 2.54 -20.47 22.88
C ALA A 126 2.69 -18.94 22.86
N ILE A 127 2.22 -18.30 21.79
CA ILE A 127 2.16 -16.85 21.64
C ILE A 127 0.86 -16.51 20.92
N ASN A 128 -0.13 -16.04 21.67
CA ASN A 128 -1.46 -15.80 21.11
C ASN A 128 -1.51 -14.65 20.10
N GLY A 129 -0.57 -13.70 20.19
CA GLY A 129 -0.50 -12.56 19.28
C GLY A 129 0.09 -12.87 17.89
N VAL A 130 0.64 -14.06 17.66
CA VAL A 130 1.13 -14.42 16.31
C VAL A 130 -0.06 -14.52 15.36
N GLY A 131 0.03 -13.79 14.25
CA GLY A 131 -1.03 -13.75 13.24
C GLY A 131 -2.14 -12.75 13.55
N GLU A 132 -2.20 -12.20 14.76
CA GLU A 132 -3.27 -11.26 15.16
C GLU A 132 -2.89 -9.80 14.88
N ASN A 133 -3.87 -8.90 15.05
CA ASN A 133 -3.68 -7.46 14.97
C ASN A 133 -3.18 -6.98 13.60
N LEU A 134 -3.63 -7.64 12.52
CA LEU A 134 -3.39 -7.20 11.15
C LEU A 134 -4.15 -5.89 10.92
N ARG A 135 -3.44 -4.81 10.60
CA ARG A 135 -4.03 -3.55 10.17
C ARG A 135 -3.60 -3.21 8.77
N ASP A 136 -4.53 -2.71 7.97
CA ASP A 136 -4.27 -2.24 6.62
C ASP A 136 -5.22 -1.09 6.29
N HIS A 137 -4.87 -0.28 5.30
CA HIS A 137 -5.61 0.90 4.91
C HIS A 137 -6.57 0.56 3.77
N ILE A 138 -7.86 0.44 4.07
CA ILE A 138 -8.89 0.41 3.03
C ILE A 138 -8.95 1.77 2.33
N ALA A 139 -9.14 1.73 1.01
CA ALA A 139 -8.98 2.87 0.12
C ALA A 139 -10.18 3.02 -0.83
N PRO A 140 -11.34 3.53 -0.37
CA PRO A 140 -12.42 3.96 -1.25
C PRO A 140 -11.92 4.97 -2.30
N ARG A 141 -12.59 4.98 -3.45
CA ARG A 141 -12.18 5.78 -4.61
C ARG A 141 -13.33 6.61 -5.11
N LEU A 142 -13.04 7.88 -5.38
CA LEU A 142 -13.86 8.73 -6.22
C LEU A 142 -13.15 8.92 -7.55
N VAL A 143 -13.91 8.97 -8.63
CA VAL A 143 -13.39 9.16 -9.97
C VAL A 143 -14.13 10.32 -10.63
N PHE A 144 -13.41 11.35 -11.04
CA PHE A 144 -13.97 12.52 -11.72
C PHE A 144 -13.52 12.55 -13.17
N ARG A 145 -14.41 12.91 -14.10
CA ARG A 145 -14.01 13.13 -15.50
C ARG A 145 -13.12 14.37 -15.57
N ILE A 146 -12.05 14.32 -16.36
CA ILE A 146 -11.27 15.52 -16.70
C ILE A 146 -11.70 16.00 -18.08
N THR A 147 -12.19 17.24 -18.18
CA THR A 147 -12.77 17.80 -19.41
C THR A 147 -11.73 18.50 -20.28
N LYS A 148 -10.59 18.90 -19.70
CA LYS A 148 -9.52 19.59 -20.42
C LYS A 148 -8.42 18.62 -20.90
N PRO A 149 -8.08 18.62 -22.20
CA PRO A 149 -7.06 17.74 -22.75
C PRO A 149 -5.66 18.08 -22.25
N GLY A 150 -4.79 17.08 -22.16
CA GLY A 150 -3.36 17.24 -21.83
C GLY A 150 -3.05 17.32 -20.34
N ILE A 151 -4.05 17.18 -19.47
CA ILE A 151 -3.89 17.26 -18.01
C ILE A 151 -3.83 15.87 -17.38
N SER A 152 -4.63 14.94 -17.91
CA SER A 152 -4.69 13.58 -17.42
C SER A 152 -3.53 12.76 -17.99
N TYR A 153 -2.97 11.89 -17.16
CA TYR A 153 -1.97 10.90 -17.57
C TYR A 153 -2.54 9.89 -18.58
N ASN A 154 -3.88 9.75 -18.68
CA ASN A 154 -4.53 8.94 -19.71
C ASN A 154 -4.06 9.31 -21.13
N ASP A 155 -3.86 10.61 -21.42
CA ASP A 155 -3.47 11.11 -22.73
C ASP A 155 -2.03 10.71 -23.11
N ALA A 156 -1.14 10.64 -22.10
CA ALA A 156 0.26 10.30 -22.27
C ALA A 156 0.51 8.79 -22.32
N ALA A 157 -0.38 8.00 -21.72
CA ALA A 157 -0.19 6.57 -21.51
C ALA A 157 -0.65 5.68 -22.69
N ARG A 158 -1.05 6.25 -23.83
CA ARG A 158 -1.60 5.50 -24.98
C ARG A 158 -0.98 5.88 -26.33
N GLY A 159 -1.02 4.94 -27.27
CA GLY A 159 -0.67 5.13 -28.68
C GLY A 159 0.71 5.74 -28.92
N MET A 160 0.79 6.68 -29.87
CA MET A 160 2.03 7.39 -30.20
C MET A 160 2.57 8.24 -29.04
N ASN A 161 1.70 8.72 -28.13
CA ASN A 161 2.14 9.49 -26.98
C ASN A 161 2.93 8.62 -26.01
N LEU A 162 2.48 7.39 -25.77
CA LEU A 162 3.25 6.43 -24.97
C LEU A 162 4.61 6.14 -25.60
N ALA A 163 4.67 5.95 -26.93
CA ALA A 163 5.93 5.73 -27.63
C ALA A 163 6.90 6.93 -27.45
N LYS A 164 6.38 8.17 -27.51
CA LYS A 164 7.17 9.38 -27.22
C LYS A 164 7.66 9.42 -25.78
N GLU A 165 6.83 9.05 -24.80
CA GLU A 165 7.23 9.00 -23.39
C GLU A 165 8.26 7.89 -23.11
N ILE A 166 8.14 6.74 -23.78
CA ILE A 166 9.17 5.68 -23.74
C ILE A 166 10.49 6.20 -24.30
N LEU A 167 10.47 6.92 -25.42
CA LEU A 167 11.67 7.50 -26.03
C LEU A 167 12.32 8.54 -25.11
N LYS A 168 11.54 9.47 -24.54
CA LYS A 168 12.02 10.44 -23.55
C LYS A 168 12.67 9.72 -22.37
N TYR A 169 12.00 8.71 -21.82
CA TYR A 169 12.54 7.94 -20.70
C TYR A 169 13.83 7.20 -21.09
N GLY A 170 13.91 6.64 -22.30
CA GLY A 170 15.10 5.96 -22.80
C GLY A 170 16.30 6.89 -22.94
N ILE A 171 16.09 8.11 -23.45
CA ILE A 171 17.17 9.09 -23.70
C ILE A 171 17.70 9.71 -22.41
N ASN A 172 16.81 10.23 -21.55
CA ASN A 172 17.23 11.01 -20.38
C ASN A 172 16.46 10.67 -19.10
N ARG A 173 15.64 9.61 -19.09
CA ARG A 173 14.82 9.17 -17.94
C ARG A 173 13.87 10.25 -17.44
N SER A 174 13.43 11.12 -18.33
CA SER A 174 12.41 12.14 -18.08
C SER A 174 11.04 11.69 -18.60
N GLY A 175 10.03 12.53 -18.36
CA GLY A 175 8.68 12.31 -18.86
C GLY A 175 7.80 11.51 -17.90
N PHE A 176 6.59 11.23 -18.37
CA PHE A 176 5.50 10.62 -17.61
C PHE A 176 5.91 9.33 -16.87
N LEU A 177 6.78 8.51 -17.49
CA LEU A 177 7.20 7.21 -16.94
C LEU A 177 8.07 7.28 -15.68
N ASN A 178 8.55 8.47 -15.30
CA ASN A 178 9.31 8.66 -14.07
C ASN A 178 8.51 9.29 -12.92
N LEU A 179 7.24 9.65 -13.16
CA LEU A 179 6.38 10.31 -12.18
C LEU A 179 5.72 9.27 -11.26
N PRO A 180 5.44 9.62 -9.99
CA PRO A 180 4.58 8.79 -9.16
C PRO A 180 3.16 8.73 -9.72
N SER A 181 2.44 7.67 -9.38
CA SER A 181 1.03 7.53 -9.73
C SER A 181 0.17 8.66 -9.14
N ALA A 182 0.45 9.05 -7.90
CA ALA A 182 -0.18 10.19 -7.22
C ALA A 182 0.87 11.29 -7.04
N PRO A 183 0.94 12.31 -7.90
CA PRO A 183 1.87 13.44 -7.76
C PRO A 183 1.48 14.42 -6.65
N VAL A 184 0.21 14.43 -6.26
CA VAL A 184 -0.31 15.25 -5.16
C VAL A 184 -1.01 14.33 -4.17
N LEU A 185 -0.77 14.57 -2.90
CA LEU A 185 -1.47 13.96 -1.79
C LEU A 185 -1.92 15.05 -0.82
N GLY A 186 -2.79 14.69 0.10
CA GLY A 186 -3.12 15.54 1.23
C GLY A 186 -3.38 14.71 2.47
N PHE A 187 -3.03 15.26 3.62
CA PHE A 187 -3.37 14.69 4.90
C PHE A 187 -4.32 15.65 5.60
N PHE A 188 -5.49 15.15 5.99
CA PHE A 188 -6.55 15.99 6.50
C PHE A 188 -7.12 15.42 7.78
N LYS A 189 -7.70 16.31 8.58
CA LYS A 189 -8.53 15.98 9.72
C LYS A 189 -9.98 15.92 9.27
N THR A 190 -10.64 14.80 9.52
CA THR A 190 -12.09 14.69 9.32
C THR A 190 -12.88 15.36 10.44
N ARG A 191 -12.23 15.59 11.60
CA ARG A 191 -12.80 16.23 12.77
C ARG A 191 -11.82 17.21 13.40
N THR A 192 -12.29 18.38 13.81
CA THR A 192 -11.46 19.54 14.20
C THR A 192 -10.65 19.32 15.48
N GLU A 193 -11.13 18.44 16.38
CA GLU A 193 -10.54 18.17 17.69
C GLU A 193 -9.34 17.21 17.63
N LEU A 194 -9.06 16.61 16.48
CA LEU A 194 -7.98 15.64 16.33
C LEU A 194 -6.60 16.30 16.43
N ALA A 195 -5.68 15.63 17.13
CA ALA A 195 -4.30 16.10 17.27
C ALA A 195 -3.53 16.13 15.94
N GLY A 196 -3.91 15.28 14.98
CA GLY A 196 -3.28 15.17 13.66
C GLY A 196 -4.24 14.59 12.63
N PRO A 197 -3.84 14.56 11.35
CA PRO A 197 -4.68 14.08 10.27
C PRO A 197 -4.99 12.58 10.40
N ASP A 198 -6.27 12.24 10.31
CA ASP A 198 -6.76 10.86 10.38
C ASP A 198 -7.07 10.27 9.00
N ILE A 199 -7.02 11.07 7.94
CA ILE A 199 -7.10 10.59 6.56
C ILE A 199 -5.92 11.06 5.69
N GLN A 200 -5.64 10.27 4.67
CA GLN A 200 -4.73 10.57 3.57
C GLN A 200 -5.48 10.43 2.25
N VAL A 201 -5.42 11.46 1.42
CA VAL A 201 -6.01 11.46 0.09
C VAL A 201 -4.91 11.48 -0.96
N HIS A 202 -4.98 10.55 -1.91
CA HIS A 202 -4.11 10.57 -3.09
C HIS A 202 -4.90 11.09 -4.29
N PHE A 203 -4.34 12.08 -4.99
CA PHE A 203 -4.91 12.62 -6.21
C PHE A 203 -4.13 12.05 -7.41
N ILE A 204 -4.76 11.12 -8.10
CA ILE A 204 -4.18 10.35 -9.19
C ILE A 204 -4.75 10.89 -10.50
N PRO A 205 -3.97 11.59 -11.35
CA PRO A 205 -4.49 12.27 -12.54
C PRO A 205 -4.74 11.29 -13.70
N TYR A 206 -5.24 10.10 -13.41
CA TYR A 206 -5.81 9.20 -14.41
C TYR A 206 -7.00 8.43 -13.85
N ARG A 207 -7.87 7.99 -14.76
CA ARG A 207 -8.98 7.11 -14.42
C ARG A 207 -8.48 5.70 -14.08
N VAL A 208 -8.75 5.23 -12.86
CA VAL A 208 -8.63 3.83 -12.48
C VAL A 208 -9.97 3.13 -12.69
N VAL A 209 -9.98 2.03 -13.42
CA VAL A 209 -11.13 1.12 -13.52
C VAL A 209 -10.80 -0.23 -12.90
N LEU A 210 -11.79 -0.88 -12.30
CA LEU A 210 -11.67 -2.25 -11.82
C LEU A 210 -12.30 -3.18 -12.84
N GLU A 211 -11.47 -4.00 -13.49
CA GLU A 211 -11.92 -5.06 -14.38
C GLU A 211 -11.47 -6.40 -13.81
N ASN A 212 -12.43 -7.29 -13.51
CA ASN A 212 -12.17 -8.61 -12.92
C ASN A 212 -11.30 -8.55 -11.65
N GLY A 213 -11.58 -7.57 -10.77
CA GLY A 213 -10.82 -7.34 -9.53
C GLY A 213 -9.40 -6.78 -9.73
N LYS A 214 -8.99 -6.48 -10.96
CA LYS A 214 -7.69 -5.88 -11.27
C LYS A 214 -7.85 -4.41 -11.65
N ARG A 215 -6.96 -3.58 -11.12
CA ARG A 215 -6.86 -2.18 -11.49
C ARG A 215 -6.32 -2.07 -12.92
N LYS A 216 -7.03 -1.36 -13.78
CA LYS A 216 -6.59 -0.97 -15.12
C LYS A 216 -6.69 0.54 -15.29
N LEU A 217 -5.93 1.05 -16.25
CA LEU A 217 -6.03 2.42 -16.70
C LEU A 217 -7.28 2.54 -17.57
N GLY A 218 -8.23 3.38 -17.18
CA GLY A 218 -9.41 3.71 -17.96
C GLY A 218 -9.05 4.33 -19.31
N GLU A 219 -9.99 4.34 -20.24
CA GLU A 219 -9.75 4.93 -21.57
C GLU A 219 -9.91 6.44 -21.54
N GLU A 220 -10.93 6.92 -20.85
CA GLU A 220 -11.26 8.33 -20.76
C GLU A 220 -10.35 9.08 -19.77
N PRO A 221 -10.01 10.35 -20.04
CA PRO A 221 -9.35 11.23 -19.10
C PRO A 221 -10.13 11.35 -17.79
N GLY A 222 -9.44 11.12 -16.69
CA GLY A 222 -10.05 11.25 -15.37
C GLY A 222 -9.03 11.53 -14.29
N MET A 223 -9.55 11.83 -13.11
CA MET A 223 -8.78 11.89 -11.87
C MET A 223 -9.41 10.95 -10.86
N THR A 224 -8.61 10.03 -10.34
CA THR A 224 -9.00 9.15 -9.23
C THR A 224 -8.49 9.73 -7.93
N CYS A 225 -9.39 10.00 -7.00
CA CYS A 225 -9.08 10.40 -5.64
C CYS A 225 -9.25 9.16 -4.74
N THR A 226 -8.22 8.77 -3.99
CA THR A 226 -8.34 7.64 -3.04
C THR A 226 -8.21 8.14 -1.62
N VAL A 227 -9.22 7.87 -0.80
CA VAL A 227 -9.25 8.26 0.62
C VAL A 227 -8.83 7.05 1.44
N ASN A 228 -7.79 7.20 2.27
CA ASN A 228 -7.33 6.19 3.21
C ASN A 228 -7.47 6.75 4.63
N GLN A 229 -7.89 5.93 5.58
CA GLN A 229 -7.75 6.25 6.99
C GLN A 229 -6.35 5.92 7.48
N ASN A 230 -5.69 6.84 8.17
CA ASN A 230 -4.30 6.69 8.62
C ASN A 230 -4.18 5.70 9.78
N GLN A 231 -5.15 5.72 10.69
CA GLN A 231 -5.16 4.92 11.92
C GLN A 231 -6.50 4.16 12.03
N PRO A 232 -6.67 3.04 11.29
CA PRO A 232 -7.87 2.22 11.38
C PRO A 232 -7.93 1.45 12.69
N GLU A 233 -9.13 1.37 13.27
CA GLU A 233 -9.42 0.57 14.46
C GLU A 233 -9.73 -0.88 14.12
N SER A 234 -10.24 -1.14 12.90
CA SER A 234 -10.43 -2.51 12.39
C SER A 234 -9.13 -3.29 12.39
N VAL A 235 -9.18 -4.45 13.05
CA VAL A 235 -8.07 -5.41 13.13
C VAL A 235 -8.49 -6.76 12.57
N GLY A 236 -7.57 -7.32 11.81
CA GLY A 236 -7.67 -8.62 11.17
C GLY A 236 -6.71 -9.65 11.74
N SER A 237 -6.59 -10.76 11.03
CA SER A 237 -5.64 -11.82 11.32
C SER A 237 -5.09 -12.55 10.08
N VAL A 238 -3.96 -13.21 10.26
CA VAL A 238 -3.25 -14.05 9.28
C VAL A 238 -2.86 -15.35 9.95
N HIS A 239 -3.47 -16.46 9.51
CA HIS A 239 -3.19 -17.78 10.08
C HIS A 239 -3.03 -18.86 9.02
N ILE A 240 -2.20 -19.85 9.31
CA ILE A 240 -2.05 -21.06 8.49
C ILE A 240 -3.39 -21.81 8.35
N LYS A 241 -3.59 -22.38 7.17
CA LYS A 241 -4.73 -23.28 6.88
C LYS A 241 -4.32 -24.74 6.74
N SER A 242 -3.02 -24.99 6.71
CA SER A 242 -2.40 -26.27 6.40
C SER A 242 -0.94 -26.26 6.87
N PRO A 243 -0.34 -27.43 7.15
CA PRO A 243 1.09 -27.54 7.39
C PRO A 243 1.94 -27.39 6.12
N ASP A 244 1.34 -27.33 4.91
CA ASP A 244 2.08 -27.09 3.67
C ASP A 244 2.56 -25.62 3.58
N PRO A 245 3.88 -25.36 3.60
CA PRO A 245 4.43 -24.00 3.54
C PRO A 245 4.15 -23.28 2.21
N GLN A 246 3.79 -24.02 1.15
CA GLN A 246 3.47 -23.43 -0.15
C GLN A 246 2.01 -22.97 -0.23
N GLN A 247 1.16 -23.40 0.69
CA GLN A 247 -0.23 -22.98 0.74
C GLN A 247 -0.34 -21.59 1.38
N HIS A 248 -0.99 -20.66 0.70
CA HIS A 248 -1.23 -19.32 1.24
C HIS A 248 -2.07 -19.38 2.53
N PRO A 249 -1.77 -18.53 3.54
CA PRO A 249 -2.52 -18.49 4.78
C PRO A 249 -3.94 -17.95 4.56
N ALA A 250 -4.81 -18.12 5.55
CA ALA A 250 -6.04 -17.35 5.65
C ALA A 250 -5.68 -15.91 6.04
N ILE A 251 -6.19 -14.93 5.29
CA ILE A 251 -6.02 -13.51 5.60
C ILE A 251 -7.42 -12.95 5.79
N ARG A 252 -7.69 -12.39 6.96
CA ARG A 252 -8.94 -11.71 7.30
C ARG A 252 -8.58 -10.29 7.68
N TYR A 253 -9.01 -9.29 6.90
CA TYR A 253 -8.74 -7.89 7.23
C TYR A 253 -9.73 -7.30 8.22
N ASN A 254 -10.97 -7.81 8.23
CA ASN A 254 -12.09 -7.24 8.99
C ASN A 254 -12.27 -5.73 8.73
N PHE A 255 -12.02 -5.28 7.50
CA PHE A 255 -12.23 -3.88 7.14
C PHE A 255 -13.65 -3.44 7.51
N LEU A 256 -13.76 -2.23 8.05
CA LEU A 256 -15.04 -1.60 8.41
C LEU A 256 -15.80 -2.34 9.53
N SER A 257 -15.11 -3.16 10.32
CA SER A 257 -15.68 -3.73 11.55
C SER A 257 -15.87 -2.68 12.66
N SER A 258 -15.16 -1.55 12.58
CA SER A 258 -15.32 -0.42 13.48
C SER A 258 -16.19 0.66 12.85
N ARG A 259 -17.13 1.22 13.63
CA ARG A 259 -17.95 2.34 13.18
C ARG A 259 -17.11 3.60 12.90
N LEU A 260 -16.05 3.82 13.68
CA LEU A 260 -15.14 4.95 13.49
C LEU A 260 -14.48 4.93 12.11
N ASP A 261 -14.13 3.75 11.62
CA ASP A 261 -13.49 3.60 10.31
C ASP A 261 -14.47 3.96 9.17
N ILE A 262 -15.74 3.57 9.32
CA ILE A 262 -16.80 3.93 8.39
C ILE A 262 -17.00 5.45 8.38
N ASP A 263 -17.25 6.04 9.56
CA ASP A 263 -17.54 7.48 9.68
C ASP A 263 -16.37 8.34 9.17
N THR A 264 -15.13 7.94 9.45
CA THR A 264 -13.92 8.64 8.99
C THR A 264 -13.77 8.59 7.47
N LEU A 265 -14.04 7.44 6.84
CA LEU A 265 -13.97 7.32 5.38
C LEU A 265 -15.08 8.10 4.69
N VAL A 266 -16.31 8.06 5.21
CA VAL A 266 -17.45 8.85 4.68
C VAL A 266 -17.13 10.35 4.77
N ALA A 267 -16.62 10.82 5.91
CA ALA A 267 -16.20 12.20 6.05
C ALA A 267 -15.08 12.58 5.07
N GLY A 268 -14.13 11.68 4.82
CA GLY A 268 -13.09 11.89 3.82
C GLY A 268 -13.61 11.92 2.37
N VAL A 269 -14.62 11.09 2.04
CA VAL A 269 -15.32 11.13 0.74
C VAL A 269 -16.00 12.49 0.55
N ARG A 270 -16.70 13.00 1.57
CA ARG A 270 -17.34 14.33 1.55
C ARG A 270 -16.33 15.44 1.35
N LEU A 271 -15.23 15.42 2.10
CA LEU A 271 -14.14 16.40 1.94
C LEU A 271 -13.57 16.40 0.51
N VAL A 272 -13.38 15.22 -0.10
CA VAL A 272 -12.93 15.15 -1.49
C VAL A 272 -13.96 15.77 -2.42
N ARG A 273 -15.25 15.50 -2.25
CA ARG A 273 -16.31 16.14 -3.05
C ARG A 273 -16.28 17.66 -2.91
N ASP A 274 -16.13 18.19 -1.70
CA ASP A 274 -16.02 19.63 -1.45
C ASP A 274 -14.82 20.24 -2.20
N ILE A 275 -13.63 19.60 -2.10
CA ILE A 275 -12.43 20.02 -2.86
C ILE A 275 -12.69 20.03 -4.36
N MET A 276 -13.35 18.99 -4.88
CA MET A 276 -13.60 18.80 -6.31
C MET A 276 -14.69 19.73 -6.84
N ASN A 277 -15.58 20.22 -5.98
CA ASN A 277 -16.66 21.16 -6.31
C ASN A 277 -16.25 22.63 -6.22
N THR A 278 -15.01 22.94 -5.78
CA THR A 278 -14.48 24.31 -5.85
C THR A 278 -14.41 24.83 -7.28
N ASP A 279 -14.55 26.15 -7.45
CA ASP A 279 -14.45 26.82 -8.77
C ASP A 279 -13.13 26.48 -9.49
N GLU A 280 -12.02 26.40 -8.74
CA GLU A 280 -10.71 26.04 -9.28
C GLU A 280 -10.67 24.64 -9.91
N MET A 281 -11.43 23.70 -9.36
CA MET A 281 -11.49 22.33 -9.87
C MET A 281 -12.57 22.16 -10.95
N GLN A 282 -13.72 22.82 -10.83
CA GLN A 282 -14.81 22.77 -11.82
C GLN A 282 -14.38 23.31 -13.19
N MET A 283 -13.36 24.17 -13.25
CA MET A 283 -12.72 24.56 -14.51
C MET A 283 -12.05 23.41 -15.29
N TYR A 284 -11.85 22.24 -14.68
CA TYR A 284 -11.08 21.12 -15.22
C TYR A 284 -11.79 19.77 -15.09
N CYS A 285 -12.65 19.64 -14.10
CA CYS A 285 -13.34 18.41 -13.76
C CYS A 285 -14.80 18.51 -14.21
N GLY A 286 -15.30 17.43 -14.80
CA GLY A 286 -16.73 17.24 -15.05
C GLY A 286 -17.36 16.43 -13.94
N GLU A 287 -18.37 15.62 -14.31
CA GLU A 287 -19.10 14.76 -13.39
C GLU A 287 -18.22 13.77 -12.60
N GLU A 288 -18.70 13.43 -11.40
CA GLU A 288 -18.24 12.27 -10.65
C GLU A 288 -18.73 11.00 -11.36
N MET A 289 -17.81 10.20 -11.89
CA MET A 289 -18.09 8.96 -12.61
C MET A 289 -18.22 7.74 -11.68
N SER A 290 -17.67 7.79 -10.47
CA SER A 290 -17.75 6.71 -9.48
C SER A 290 -17.44 7.26 -8.08
N PRO A 291 -18.23 6.92 -7.04
CA PRO A 291 -19.49 6.16 -7.11
C PRO A 291 -20.57 6.84 -7.96
N GLY A 292 -20.52 8.16 -8.11
CA GLY A 292 -21.42 8.93 -8.98
C GLY A 292 -22.34 9.86 -8.18
N SER A 293 -23.07 10.72 -8.90
CA SER A 293 -23.98 11.70 -8.28
C SER A 293 -25.16 11.07 -7.54
N ASP A 294 -25.51 9.83 -7.88
CA ASP A 294 -26.66 9.13 -7.31
C ASP A 294 -26.38 8.64 -5.87
N CYS A 295 -25.11 8.54 -5.48
CA CYS A 295 -24.70 8.20 -4.10
C CYS A 295 -24.45 9.48 -3.31
N SER A 296 -25.48 10.01 -2.64
CA SER A 296 -25.45 11.36 -2.07
C SER A 296 -25.68 11.42 -0.55
N SER A 297 -26.21 10.36 0.06
CA SER A 297 -26.33 10.25 1.51
C SER A 297 -25.10 9.57 2.13
N ASP A 298 -25.00 9.59 3.47
CA ASP A 298 -23.96 8.84 4.19
C ASP A 298 -24.21 7.31 4.14
N GLU A 299 -25.42 6.89 3.77
CA GLU A 299 -25.84 5.49 3.65
C GLU A 299 -25.55 4.89 2.26
N ASP A 300 -25.41 5.73 1.23
CA ASP A 300 -25.08 5.36 -0.16
C ASP A 300 -23.57 5.20 -0.39
#